data_AF-A0A5S3US24-F1
#
_entry.id   AF-A0A5S3US24-F1
#
_cell.length_a   1.000
_cell.length_b   1.000
_cell.length_c   1.000
_cell.angle_alpha   90.00
_cell.angle_beta   90.00
_cell.angle_gamma   90.00
#
_symmetry.space_group_name_H-M   'P 1'
#
loop_
_entity.id
_entity.type
_entity.pdbx_description
1 polymer ?
#
loop_
_entity_poly.entity_id
_entity_poly.type
_entity_poly.pdbx_seq_one_letter_code
_entity_poly.pdbx_strand_id
1 'polypeptide(L)'
;MKLDDLKHNFAQQIETNSSEKKLALQIDELKVKTKKYQRDIKMRDFMEISISLLLIPVWLYGLTISFNWVQSLGCILATLTSLYIPYKLLRARRLSPSKDDSIRAYLRQEQQRLTQQKQLLESIVWWYIAPIFVSVMLITLGANMDDNGVIQLDTHMQLYYLVVLLGMVGIYFWNKRAAEKRFGPLLERVEQQLNELSDE
;
A
#
# COMPACT_ATOMS: atom_id res chain seq x y z
N MET A 1 -16.71 -21.22 -54.50
CA MET A 1 -15.77 -21.08 -53.37
C MET A 1 -14.50 -21.81 -53.73
N LYS A 2 -13.35 -21.13 -53.76
CA LYS A 2 -12.07 -21.79 -54.06
C LYS A 2 -11.56 -22.46 -52.79
N LEU A 3 -10.92 -23.61 -52.95
CA LEU A 3 -10.36 -24.40 -51.85
C LEU A 3 -9.30 -23.61 -51.05
N ASP A 4 -8.66 -22.64 -51.70
CA ASP A 4 -7.70 -21.72 -51.10
C ASP A 4 -8.36 -20.71 -50.14
N ASP A 5 -9.59 -20.26 -50.42
CA ASP A 5 -10.35 -19.37 -49.52
C ASP A 5 -10.71 -20.08 -48.20
N LEU A 6 -11.01 -21.39 -48.27
CA LEU A 6 -11.32 -22.20 -47.10
C LEU A 6 -10.06 -22.45 -46.24
N LYS A 7 -8.91 -22.67 -46.86
CA LYS A 7 -7.63 -22.82 -46.15
C LYS A 7 -7.20 -21.53 -45.46
N HIS A 8 -7.39 -20.38 -46.12
CA HIS A 8 -7.10 -19.09 -45.51
C HIS A 8 -8.01 -18.81 -44.30
N ASN A 9 -9.32 -19.03 -44.43
CA ASN A 9 -10.24 -18.85 -43.31
C ASN A 9 -9.93 -19.81 -42.14
N PHE A 10 -9.58 -21.06 -42.42
CA PHE A 10 -9.18 -22.02 -41.38
C PHE A 10 -7.88 -21.61 -40.67
N ALA A 11 -6.86 -21.18 -41.43
CA ALA A 11 -5.59 -20.72 -40.86
C ALA A 11 -5.81 -19.48 -39.98
N GLN A 12 -6.61 -18.52 -40.45
CA GLN A 12 -6.95 -17.30 -39.75
C GLN A 12 -7.75 -17.60 -38.46
N GLN A 13 -8.72 -18.52 -38.53
CA GLN A 13 -9.52 -18.93 -37.38
C GLN A 13 -8.71 -19.70 -36.32
N ILE A 14 -7.68 -20.45 -36.74
CA ILE A 14 -6.73 -21.11 -35.83
C ILE A 14 -5.82 -20.07 -35.15
N GLU A 15 -5.33 -19.09 -35.90
CA GLU A 15 -4.55 -17.97 -35.34
C GLU A 15 -5.36 -17.18 -34.32
N THR A 16 -6.59 -16.78 -34.63
CA THR A 16 -7.47 -16.03 -33.71
C THR A 16 -7.77 -16.84 -32.44
N ASN A 17 -8.16 -18.11 -32.56
CA ASN A 17 -8.40 -18.97 -31.40
C ASN A 17 -7.14 -19.18 -30.55
N SER A 18 -5.96 -19.28 -31.19
CA SER A 18 -4.69 -19.41 -30.47
C SER A 18 -4.33 -18.12 -29.72
N SER A 19 -4.63 -16.96 -30.31
CA SER A 19 -4.44 -15.63 -29.72
C SER A 19 -5.37 -15.42 -28.53
N GLU A 20 -6.67 -15.69 -28.69
CA GLU A 20 -7.66 -15.59 -27.61
C GLU A 20 -7.32 -16.53 -26.43
N LYS A 21 -6.91 -17.77 -26.72
CA LYS A 21 -6.52 -18.74 -25.69
C LYS A 21 -5.23 -18.31 -24.97
N LYS A 22 -4.28 -17.71 -25.68
CA LYS A 22 -3.06 -17.13 -25.10
C LYS A 22 -3.39 -15.92 -24.23
N LEU A 23 -4.31 -15.06 -24.65
CA LEU A 23 -4.81 -13.91 -23.88
C LEU A 23 -5.54 -14.37 -22.62
N ALA A 24 -6.42 -15.37 -22.73
CA ALA A 24 -7.13 -15.96 -21.58
C ALA A 24 -6.17 -16.58 -20.55
N LEU A 25 -5.14 -17.31 -21.01
CA LEU A 25 -4.09 -17.87 -20.14
C LEU A 25 -3.30 -16.76 -19.43
N GLN A 26 -2.94 -15.68 -20.14
CA GLN A 26 -2.25 -14.55 -19.52
C GLN A 26 -3.13 -13.81 -18.50
N ILE A 27 -4.42 -13.63 -18.79
CA ILE A 27 -5.39 -13.05 -17.87
C ILE A 27 -5.52 -13.92 -16.61
N ASP A 28 -5.56 -15.24 -16.76
CA ASP A 28 -5.62 -16.15 -15.61
C ASP A 28 -4.32 -16.15 -14.79
N GLU A 29 -3.15 -16.08 -15.42
CA GLU A 29 -1.88 -15.87 -14.71
C GLU A 29 -1.85 -14.54 -13.94
N LEU A 30 -2.36 -13.46 -14.55
CA LEU A 30 -2.51 -12.17 -13.90
C LEU A 30 -3.46 -12.26 -12.71
N LYS A 31 -4.64 -12.89 -12.87
CA LYS A 31 -5.59 -13.14 -11.77
C LYS A 31 -4.94 -13.92 -10.63
N VAL A 32 -4.16 -14.96 -10.93
CA VAL A 32 -3.47 -15.78 -9.92
C VAL A 32 -2.43 -14.93 -9.17
N LYS A 33 -1.59 -14.16 -9.88
CA LYS A 33 -0.61 -13.27 -9.27
C LYS A 33 -1.28 -12.18 -8.42
N THR A 34 -2.29 -11.51 -8.97
CA THR A 34 -3.09 -10.51 -8.26
C THR A 34 -3.74 -11.11 -7.01
N LYS A 35 -4.30 -12.32 -7.07
CA LYS A 35 -4.94 -12.98 -5.93
C LYS A 35 -3.95 -13.29 -4.81
N LYS A 36 -2.72 -13.72 -5.15
CA LYS A 36 -1.64 -13.92 -4.18
C LYS A 36 -1.27 -12.61 -3.50
N TYR A 37 -1.07 -11.54 -4.27
CA TYR A 37 -0.75 -10.22 -3.72
C TYR A 37 -1.88 -9.66 -2.85
N GLN A 38 -3.13 -9.80 -3.28
CA GLN A 38 -4.29 -9.40 -2.48
C GLN A 38 -4.37 -10.16 -1.16
N ARG A 39 -3.93 -11.44 -1.10
CA ARG A 39 -3.89 -12.21 0.14
C ARG A 39 -2.81 -11.70 1.09
N ASP A 40 -1.63 -11.42 0.56
CA ASP A 40 -0.50 -10.89 1.35
C ASP A 40 -0.84 -9.49 1.91
N ILE A 41 -1.46 -8.63 1.10
CA ILE A 41 -1.95 -7.32 1.53
C ILE A 41 -3.00 -7.49 2.63
N LYS A 42 -3.97 -8.40 2.48
CA LYS A 42 -4.99 -8.65 3.51
C LYS A 42 -4.40 -9.14 4.83
N MET A 43 -3.40 -10.01 4.80
CA MET A 43 -2.73 -10.49 6.01
C MET A 43 -1.94 -9.38 6.70
N ARG A 44 -1.22 -8.57 5.92
CA ARG A 44 -0.51 -7.39 6.42
C ARG A 44 -1.48 -6.39 7.04
N ASP A 45 -2.53 -6.00 6.31
CA ASP A 45 -3.52 -5.04 6.77
C ASP A 45 -4.23 -5.57 8.04
N PHE A 46 -4.52 -6.87 8.15
CA PHE A 46 -5.06 -7.46 9.37
C PHE A 46 -4.11 -7.31 10.55
N MET A 47 -2.83 -7.63 10.36
CA MET A 47 -1.81 -7.49 11.40
C MET A 47 -1.63 -6.02 11.81
N GLU A 48 -1.59 -5.09 10.85
CA GLU A 48 -1.48 -3.65 11.10
C GLU A 48 -2.69 -3.11 11.88
N ILE A 49 -3.91 -3.55 11.54
CA ILE A 49 -5.14 -3.19 12.25
C ILE A 49 -5.12 -3.76 13.67
N SER A 50 -4.74 -5.02 13.85
CA SER A 50 -4.64 -5.65 15.17
C SER A 50 -3.63 -4.95 16.07
N ILE A 51 -2.43 -4.64 15.56
CA ILE A 51 -1.41 -3.91 16.31
C ILE A 51 -1.90 -2.51 16.66
N SER A 52 -2.50 -1.80 15.72
CA SER A 52 -3.02 -0.44 15.96
C SER A 52 -4.09 -0.43 17.05
N LEU A 53 -5.02 -1.39 17.02
CA LEU A 53 -6.08 -1.51 18.01
C LEU A 53 -5.54 -1.88 19.41
N LEU A 54 -4.54 -2.76 19.47
CA LEU A 54 -3.87 -3.18 20.71
C LEU A 54 -3.09 -2.02 21.35
N LEU A 55 -2.48 -1.15 20.54
CA LEU A 55 -1.71 0.00 21.04
C LEU A 55 -2.59 1.14 21.60
N ILE A 56 -3.87 1.22 21.25
CA ILE A 56 -4.77 2.29 21.74
C ILE A 56 -4.83 2.32 23.29
N PRO A 57 -5.14 1.20 23.99
CA PRO A 57 -5.08 1.16 25.46
C PRO A 57 -3.73 1.61 26.03
N VAL A 58 -2.62 1.27 25.39
CA VAL A 58 -1.27 1.66 25.83
C VAL A 58 -1.10 3.18 25.77
N TRP A 59 -1.51 3.81 24.68
CA TRP A 59 -1.43 5.28 24.55
C TRP A 59 -2.39 6.01 25.48
N LEU A 60 -3.59 5.47 25.69
CA LEU A 60 -4.56 6.02 26.64
C LEU A 60 -4.05 5.92 28.09
N TYR A 61 -3.42 4.80 28.45
CA TYR A 61 -2.75 4.68 29.73
C TYR A 61 -1.55 5.63 29.84
N GLY A 62 -0.78 5.79 28.76
CA GLY A 62 0.30 6.78 28.68
C GLY A 62 -0.17 8.21 28.95
N LEU A 63 -1.38 8.59 28.54
CA LEU A 63 -1.97 9.89 28.89
C LEU A 63 -2.19 10.07 30.39
N THR A 64 -2.58 9.00 31.10
CA THR A 64 -2.79 9.07 32.56
C THR A 64 -1.51 9.21 33.37
N ILE A 65 -0.37 8.78 32.82
CA ILE A 65 0.95 8.86 33.46
C ILE A 65 1.76 10.06 32.96
N SER A 66 1.32 10.71 31.89
CA SER A 66 2.10 11.78 31.27
C SER A 66 2.42 12.90 32.24
N PHE A 67 3.71 13.24 32.35
CA PHE A 67 4.21 14.24 33.31
C PHE A 67 4.05 15.67 32.79
N ASN A 68 4.04 15.85 31.47
CA ASN A 68 3.94 17.16 30.83
C ASN A 68 3.10 17.13 29.54
N TRP A 69 2.75 18.34 29.11
CA TRP A 69 1.90 18.57 27.94
C TRP A 69 2.49 18.03 26.64
N VAL A 70 3.84 18.01 26.49
CA VAL A 70 4.52 17.49 25.30
C VAL A 70 4.31 15.98 25.17
N GLN A 71 4.46 15.26 26.28
CA GLN A 71 4.21 13.83 26.34
C GLN A 71 2.74 13.51 26.09
N SER A 72 1.81 14.29 26.67
CA SER A 72 0.38 14.15 26.41
C SER A 72 0.04 14.38 24.92
N LEU A 73 0.63 15.39 24.29
CA LEU A 73 0.46 15.68 22.86
C LEU A 73 0.91 14.49 22.00
N GLY A 74 2.06 13.89 22.33
CA GLY A 74 2.57 12.71 21.64
C GLY A 74 1.64 11.51 21.74
N CYS A 75 1.10 11.23 22.93
CA CYS A 75 0.12 10.16 23.16
C CYS A 75 -1.23 10.41 22.47
N ILE A 76 -1.72 11.65 22.43
CA ILE A 76 -2.94 12.02 21.67
C ILE A 76 -2.71 11.75 20.19
N LEU A 77 -1.59 12.23 19.64
CA LEU A 77 -1.25 12.04 18.23
C LEU A 77 -1.09 10.55 17.89
N ALA A 78 -0.54 9.75 18.83
CA ALA A 78 -0.38 8.30 18.64
C ALA A 78 -1.73 7.60 18.58
N THR A 79 -2.64 7.97 19.49
CA THR A 79 -4.01 7.45 19.54
C THR A 79 -4.79 7.79 18.28
N LEU A 80 -4.74 9.05 17.83
CA LEU A 80 -5.38 9.50 16.59
C LEU A 80 -4.83 8.75 15.37
N THR A 81 -3.52 8.55 15.32
CA THR A 81 -2.86 7.80 14.24
C THR A 81 -3.30 6.34 14.24
N SER A 82 -3.32 5.68 15.39
CA SER A 82 -3.82 4.30 15.55
C SER A 82 -5.27 4.12 15.10
N LEU A 83 -6.12 5.14 15.24
CA LEU A 83 -7.49 5.12 14.74
C LEU A 83 -7.60 5.43 13.24
N TYR A 84 -6.72 6.29 12.72
CA TYR A 84 -6.75 6.72 11.32
C TYR A 84 -6.31 5.61 10.35
N ILE A 85 -5.33 4.78 10.75
CA ILE A 85 -4.81 3.66 9.95
C ILE A 85 -5.90 2.68 9.47
N PRO A 86 -6.68 2.04 10.37
CA PRO A 86 -7.73 1.11 9.97
C PRO A 86 -8.78 1.79 9.10
N TYR A 87 -9.16 3.04 9.41
CA TYR A 87 -10.13 3.78 8.62
C TYR A 87 -9.67 3.96 7.16
N LYS A 88 -8.42 4.39 6.94
CA LYS A 88 -7.89 4.63 5.60
C LYS A 88 -7.72 3.33 4.80
N LEU A 89 -7.23 2.26 5.43
CA LEU A 89 -7.11 0.93 4.81
C LEU A 89 -8.48 0.36 4.41
N LEU A 90 -9.47 0.45 5.30
CA LEU A 90 -10.84 0.00 5.03
C LEU A 90 -11.50 0.80 3.89
N ARG A 91 -11.23 2.11 3.81
CA ARG A 91 -11.73 2.96 2.73
C ARG A 91 -11.12 2.61 1.38
N ALA A 92 -9.81 2.35 1.33
CA ALA A 92 -9.13 1.92 0.09
C ALA A 92 -9.66 0.58 -0.43
N ARG A 93 -10.17 -0.28 0.46
CA ARG A 93 -10.71 -1.60 0.11
C ARG A 93 -12.13 -1.59 -0.49
N ARG A 94 -12.88 -0.49 -0.38
CA ARG A 94 -14.29 -0.42 -0.84
C ARG A 94 -14.49 -0.35 -2.35
N LEU A 95 -13.42 -0.32 -3.16
CA LEU A 95 -13.52 -0.33 -4.62
C LEU A 95 -13.80 -1.75 -5.14
N SER A 96 -15.01 -2.23 -4.87
CA SER A 96 -15.53 -3.52 -5.34
C SER A 96 -15.75 -3.54 -6.86
N PRO A 97 -15.73 -4.73 -7.51
CA PRO A 97 -15.82 -4.84 -8.96
C PRO A 97 -17.16 -4.34 -9.49
N SER A 98 -17.15 -3.61 -10.61
CA SER A 98 -18.36 -3.52 -11.43
C SER A 98 -18.52 -4.87 -12.10
N LYS A 99 -19.75 -5.40 -12.09
CA LYS A 99 -20.11 -6.64 -12.76
C LYS A 99 -20.29 -6.31 -14.25
N ASP A 100 -19.21 -5.99 -14.96
CA ASP A 100 -19.26 -5.76 -16.40
C ASP A 100 -18.61 -6.95 -17.12
N ASP A 101 -19.36 -7.54 -18.05
CA ASP A 101 -19.02 -8.78 -18.79
C ASP A 101 -17.89 -8.60 -19.83
N SER A 102 -17.30 -7.41 -19.93
CA SER A 102 -16.28 -7.05 -20.93
C SER A 102 -14.86 -7.22 -20.38
N ILE A 103 -14.02 -7.98 -21.11
CA ILE A 103 -12.58 -8.14 -20.80
C ILE A 103 -11.86 -6.78 -20.75
N ARG A 104 -12.20 -5.84 -21.65
CA ARG A 104 -11.65 -4.47 -21.64
C ARG A 104 -12.06 -3.70 -20.38
N ALA A 105 -13.31 -3.84 -19.94
CA ALA A 105 -13.78 -3.20 -18.70
C ALA A 105 -13.07 -3.76 -17.46
N TYR A 106 -12.82 -5.07 -17.43
CA TYR A 106 -12.05 -5.73 -16.37
C TYR A 106 -10.61 -5.21 -16.30
N LEU A 107 -9.89 -5.13 -17.43
CA LEU A 107 -8.50 -4.67 -17.47
C LEU A 107 -8.36 -3.19 -17.04
N ARG A 108 -9.27 -2.31 -17.48
CA ARG A 108 -9.27 -0.90 -17.01
C ARG A 108 -9.53 -0.79 -15.52
N GLN A 109 -10.45 -1.59 -14.98
CA GLN A 109 -10.72 -1.60 -13.55
C GLN A 109 -9.52 -2.10 -12.74
N GLU A 110 -8.82 -3.12 -13.24
CA GLU A 110 -7.62 -3.64 -12.59
C GLU A 110 -6.46 -2.64 -12.65
N GLN A 111 -6.26 -1.94 -13.77
CA GLN A 111 -5.30 -0.85 -13.89
C GLN A 111 -5.55 0.25 -12.85
N GLN A 112 -6.81 0.68 -12.70
CA GLN A 112 -7.19 1.71 -11.72
C GLN A 112 -6.91 1.25 -10.28
N ARG A 113 -7.20 -0.01 -9.95
CA ARG A 113 -6.92 -0.58 -8.64
C ARG A 113 -5.43 -0.66 -8.34
N LEU A 114 -4.62 -1.16 -9.27
CA LEU A 114 -3.17 -1.25 -9.11
C LEU A 114 -2.55 0.13 -8.93
N THR A 115 -3.04 1.13 -9.67
CA THR A 115 -2.61 2.53 -9.53
C THR A 115 -2.94 3.08 -8.14
N GLN A 116 -4.16 2.87 -7.65
CA GLN A 116 -4.56 3.34 -6.32
C GLN A 116 -3.79 2.62 -5.20
N GLN A 117 -3.53 1.32 -5.33
CA GLN A 117 -2.71 0.57 -4.37
C GLN A 117 -1.26 1.06 -4.36
N LYS A 118 -0.70 1.36 -5.53
CA LYS A 118 0.63 1.99 -5.66
C LYS A 118 0.67 3.33 -4.93
N GLN A 119 -0.28 4.22 -5.20
CA GLN A 119 -0.35 5.54 -4.55
C GLN A 119 -0.55 5.42 -3.03
N LEU A 120 -1.37 4.47 -2.58
CA LEU A 120 -1.56 4.22 -1.15
C LEU A 120 -0.26 3.78 -0.49
N LEU A 121 0.50 2.89 -1.14
CA LEU A 121 1.77 2.40 -0.63
C LEU A 121 2.84 3.49 -0.68
N GLU A 122 2.95 4.27 -1.75
CA GLU A 122 3.88 5.41 -1.85
C GLU A 122 3.60 6.47 -0.79
N SER A 123 2.33 6.72 -0.48
CA SER A 123 1.93 7.70 0.53
C SER A 123 2.00 7.18 1.97
N ILE A 124 2.20 5.88 2.22
CA ILE A 124 2.17 5.26 3.56
C ILE A 124 3.10 5.96 4.55
N VAL A 125 4.24 6.47 4.07
CA VAL A 125 5.18 7.17 4.93
C VAL A 125 4.57 8.44 5.53
N TRP A 126 3.77 9.18 4.75
CA TRP A 126 3.22 10.47 5.18
C TRP A 126 2.05 10.36 6.14
N TRP A 127 1.23 9.32 6.00
CA TRP A 127 -0.01 9.21 6.78
C TRP A 127 0.02 8.14 7.87
N TYR A 128 1.03 7.26 7.84
CA TYR A 128 1.23 6.20 8.84
C TYR A 128 2.56 6.35 9.57
N ILE A 129 3.69 6.34 8.84
CA ILE A 129 5.02 6.28 9.47
C ILE A 129 5.39 7.60 10.13
N ALA A 130 5.21 8.73 9.43
CA ALA A 130 5.56 10.05 9.94
C ALA A 130 4.75 10.44 11.18
N PRO A 131 3.43 10.26 11.25
CA PRO A 131 2.68 10.56 12.46
C PRO A 131 3.10 9.68 13.64
N ILE A 132 3.31 8.36 13.44
CA ILE A 132 3.84 7.49 14.50
C ILE A 132 5.21 7.94 14.97
N PHE A 133 6.10 8.26 14.03
CA PHE A 133 7.43 8.76 14.35
C PHE A 133 7.37 10.02 15.20
N VAL A 134 6.60 11.01 14.76
CA VAL A 134 6.40 12.28 15.47
C VAL A 134 5.81 12.04 16.86
N SER A 135 4.82 11.15 16.99
CA SER A 135 4.28 10.74 18.29
C SER A 135 5.36 10.21 19.23
N VAL A 136 6.16 9.25 18.77
CA VAL A 136 7.22 8.65 19.59
C VAL A 136 8.29 9.69 19.96
N MET A 137 8.65 10.58 19.03
CA MET A 137 9.55 11.70 19.32
C MET A 137 8.98 12.59 20.42
N LEU A 138 7.72 13.01 20.33
CA LEU A 138 7.07 13.85 21.33
C LEU A 138 6.99 13.17 22.71
N ILE A 139 6.65 11.88 22.75
CA ILE A 139 6.57 11.12 24.00
C ILE A 139 7.94 11.03 24.67
N THR A 140 8.98 10.70 23.90
CA THR A 140 10.34 10.55 24.43
C THR A 140 10.98 11.88 24.79
N LEU A 141 10.77 12.94 24.00
CA LEU A 141 11.24 14.29 24.30
C LEU A 141 10.53 14.84 25.54
N GLY A 142 9.21 14.64 25.64
CA GLY A 142 8.44 14.99 26.82
C GLY A 142 8.97 14.28 28.07
N ALA A 143 9.26 12.98 28.00
CA ALA A 143 9.81 12.25 29.14
C ALA A 143 11.18 12.76 29.64
N ASN A 144 11.92 13.51 28.82
CA ASN A 144 13.22 14.09 29.15
C ASN A 144 13.19 15.62 29.35
N MET A 145 11.99 16.19 29.48
CA MET A 145 11.78 17.60 29.74
C MET A 145 11.78 17.83 31.26
N ASP A 146 12.65 18.73 31.71
CA ASP A 146 12.71 19.18 33.11
C ASP A 146 11.50 20.07 33.47
N ASP A 147 11.28 20.36 34.76
CA ASP A 147 10.20 21.21 35.27
C ASP A 147 10.24 22.63 34.68
N ASN A 148 11.43 23.08 34.27
CA ASN A 148 11.66 24.36 33.60
C ASN A 148 11.34 24.34 32.09
N GLY A 149 10.91 23.19 31.56
CA GLY A 149 10.61 23.01 30.14
C GLY A 149 11.85 22.85 29.25
N VAL A 150 13.03 22.61 29.84
CA VAL A 150 14.27 22.38 29.09
C VAL A 150 14.44 20.89 28.82
N ILE A 151 14.61 20.53 27.55
CA ILE A 151 14.85 19.15 27.14
C ILE A 151 16.31 18.81 27.39
N GLN A 152 16.58 17.87 28.29
CA GLN A 152 17.92 17.39 28.57
C GLN A 152 18.22 16.15 27.74
N LEU A 153 19.07 16.30 26.72
CA LEU A 153 19.44 15.22 25.81
C LEU A 153 20.86 14.76 26.08
N ASP A 154 21.00 13.59 26.69
CA ASP A 154 22.28 12.91 26.79
C ASP A 154 22.78 12.48 25.39
N THR A 155 24.10 12.27 25.27
CA THR A 155 24.78 11.84 24.04
C THR A 155 24.16 10.56 23.47
N HIS A 156 23.78 9.61 24.34
CA HIS A 156 23.10 8.38 23.93
C HIS A 156 21.71 8.65 23.33
N MET A 157 20.95 9.62 23.86
CA MET A 157 19.65 10.01 23.33
C MET A 157 19.78 10.75 22.01
N GLN A 158 20.77 11.64 21.88
CA GLN A 158 21.06 12.31 20.61
C GLN A 158 21.39 11.30 19.51
N LEU A 159 22.22 10.30 19.82
CA LEU A 159 22.54 9.21 18.89
C LEU A 159 21.28 8.39 18.56
N TYR A 160 20.45 8.04 19.55
CA TYR A 160 19.18 7.36 19.33
C TYR A 160 18.29 8.13 18.35
N TYR A 161 18.09 9.43 18.55
CA TYR A 161 17.28 10.26 17.66
C TYR A 161 17.85 10.34 16.24
N LEU A 162 19.18 10.45 16.11
CA LEU A 162 19.85 10.45 14.81
C LEU A 162 19.66 9.12 14.07
N VAL A 163 19.84 7.99 14.76
CA VAL A 163 19.63 6.65 14.18
C VAL A 163 18.17 6.45 13.78
N VAL A 164 17.23 6.88 14.62
CA VAL A 164 15.79 6.76 14.37
C VAL A 164 15.40 7.63 13.16
N LEU A 165 15.91 8.85 13.04
CA LEU A 165 15.69 9.73 11.89
C LEU A 165 16.28 9.16 10.60
N LEU A 166 17.52 8.65 10.63
CA LEU A 166 18.13 7.97 9.48
C LEU A 166 17.32 6.71 9.08
N GLY A 167 16.83 5.97 10.07
CA GLY A 167 15.94 4.82 9.86
C GLY A 167 14.65 5.22 9.15
N MET A 168 14.02 6.33 9.56
CA MET A 168 12.82 6.87 8.89
C MET A 168 13.08 7.21 7.43
N VAL A 169 14.21 7.88 7.13
CA VAL A 169 14.63 8.20 5.76
C VAL A 169 14.88 6.91 4.96
N GLY A 170 15.56 5.92 5.54
CA GLY A 170 15.78 4.62 4.92
C GLY A 170 14.48 3.89 4.59
N ILE A 171 13.52 3.87 5.54
CA ILE A 171 12.20 3.28 5.34
C ILE A 171 11.44 4.01 4.23
N TYR A 172 11.53 5.34 4.14
CA TYR A 172 10.92 6.10 3.06
C TYR A 172 11.43 5.66 1.68
N PHE A 173 12.75 5.60 1.50
CA PHE A 173 13.34 5.18 0.23
C PHE A 173 13.04 3.73 -0.11
N TRP A 174 13.10 2.84 0.89
CA TRP A 174 12.79 1.43 0.68
C TRP A 174 11.32 1.25 0.30
N ASN A 175 10.41 1.92 0.99
CA ASN A 175 8.99 1.85 0.68
C ASN A 175 8.68 2.34 -0.74
N LYS A 176 9.24 3.49 -1.14
CA LYS A 176 9.10 4.01 -2.51
C LYS A 176 9.61 3.01 -3.55
N ARG A 177 10.81 2.48 -3.33
CA ARG A 177 11.42 1.48 -4.22
C ARG A 177 10.62 0.17 -4.27
N ALA A 178 10.05 -0.26 -3.15
CA ALA A 178 9.23 -1.46 -3.06
C ALA A 178 7.90 -1.27 -3.81
N ALA A 179 7.27 -0.09 -3.71
CA ALA A 179 6.07 0.24 -4.46
C ALA A 179 6.32 0.21 -5.97
N GLU A 180 7.38 0.86 -6.43
CA GLU A 180 7.77 0.87 -7.85
C GLU A 180 8.06 -0.54 -8.37
N LYS A 181 8.90 -1.32 -7.67
CA LYS A 181 9.25 -2.68 -8.09
C LYS A 181 8.07 -3.64 -8.11
N ARG A 182 7.11 -3.49 -7.21
CA ARG A 182 5.96 -4.40 -7.09
C ARG A 182 4.86 -4.06 -8.09
N PHE A 183 4.51 -2.79 -8.25
CA PHE A 183 3.37 -2.37 -9.07
C PHE A 183 3.74 -1.94 -10.49
N GLY A 184 4.96 -1.46 -10.73
CA GLY A 184 5.45 -1.08 -12.05
C GLY A 184 5.26 -2.16 -13.13
N PRO A 185 5.82 -3.38 -12.96
CA PRO A 185 5.72 -4.42 -13.99
C PRO A 185 4.31 -4.99 -14.15
N LEU A 186 3.41 -4.79 -13.17
CA LEU A 186 2.02 -5.20 -13.28
C LEU A 186 1.20 -4.19 -14.08
N LEU A 187 1.44 -2.89 -13.86
CA LEU A 187 0.81 -1.81 -14.63
C LEU A 187 1.22 -1.88 -16.11
N GLU A 188 2.51 -2.10 -16.38
CA GLU A 188 3.03 -2.20 -17.75
C GLU A 188 2.41 -3.38 -18.53
N ARG A 189 2.20 -4.52 -17.87
CA ARG A 189 1.51 -5.67 -18.50
C ARG A 189 0.03 -5.40 -18.79
N VAL A 190 -0.67 -4.74 -17.86
CA VAL A 190 -2.08 -4.40 -18.07
C VAL A 190 -2.23 -3.38 -19.20
N GLU A 191 -1.30 -2.42 -19.30
CA GLU A 191 -1.25 -1.45 -20.39
C GLU A 191 -0.94 -2.10 -21.75
N GLN A 192 0.03 -3.02 -21.80
CA GLN A 192 0.31 -3.81 -23.01
C GLN A 192 -0.91 -4.58 -23.49
N GLN A 193 -1.61 -5.29 -22.58
CA GLN A 193 -2.82 -6.04 -22.94
C GLN A 193 -3.98 -5.14 -23.37
N LEU A 194 -4.07 -3.92 -22.82
CA LEU A 194 -5.09 -2.95 -23.22
C LEU A 194 -4.83 -2.43 -24.65
N ASN A 195 -3.56 -2.23 -25.01
CA ASN A 195 -3.15 -1.77 -26.34
C ASN A 195 -3.30 -2.87 -27.39
N GLU A 196 -2.94 -4.12 -27.07
CA GLU A 196 -3.19 -5.28 -27.97
C GLU A 196 -4.69 -5.42 -28.29
N LEU A 197 -5.54 -5.20 -27.28
CA LEU A 197 -6.99 -5.22 -27.48
C LEU A 197 -7.50 -3.97 -28.21
N SER A 198 -6.78 -2.85 -28.31
CA SER A 198 -7.25 -1.66 -29.05
C SER A 198 -6.85 -1.67 -30.52
N ASP A 199 -5.82 -2.43 -30.87
CA ASP A 199 -5.33 -2.60 -32.24
C ASP A 199 -6.09 -3.71 -33.01
N GLU A 200 -6.96 -4.48 -32.33
CA GLU A 200 -8.05 -5.30 -32.90
C GLU A 200 -9.39 -4.53 -32.97
#